data_AF-A0A965S4W7-F1
#
_entry.id   AF-A0A965S4W7-F1
#
_cell.length_a   1.000
_cell.length_b   1.000
_cell.length_c   1.000
_cell.angle_alpha   90.00
_cell.angle_beta   90.00
_cell.angle_gamma   90.00
#
_symmetry.space_group_name_H-M   'P 1'
#
loop_
_entity.id
_entity.type
_entity.pdbx_description
1 polymer ?
#
loop_
_entity_poly.entity_id
_entity_poly.type
_entity_poly.pdbx_seq_one_letter_code
_entity_poly.pdbx_strand_id
1 'polypeptide(L)' 'MAIVDFKDVPVGASFTYNNKTYQKISPVKVSCCTTLNAIANDEIQNKIMVRPLEKVEVNEQQ' A
#
# COMPACT_ATOMS: atom_id res chain seq x y z
N MET A 1 -3.63 -11.89 10.22
CA MET A 1 -3.70 -10.44 9.90
C MET A 1 -2.84 -9.73 10.92
N ALA A 2 -1.81 -9.02 10.46
CA ALA A 2 -0.87 -8.31 11.32
C ALA A 2 -0.93 -6.80 11.01
N ILE A 3 -0.97 -5.96 12.05
CA ILE A 3 -0.89 -4.50 11.88
C ILE A 3 0.59 -4.09 11.92
N VAL A 4 1.10 -3.57 10.80
CA VAL A 4 2.50 -3.17 10.64
C VAL A 4 2.60 -1.75 10.08
N ASP A 5 3.79 -1.14 10.13
CA ASP A 5 4.02 0.12 9.41
C ASP A 5 4.09 -0.16 7.90
N PHE A 6 3.52 0.73 7.08
CA PHE A 6 3.51 0.56 5.63
C PHE A 6 4.92 0.39 5.04
N LYS A 7 5.95 1.03 5.62
CA LYS A 7 7.35 0.87 5.21
C LYS A 7 7.83 -0.59 5.26
N ASP A 8 7.30 -1.39 6.20
CA ASP A 8 7.72 -2.77 6.46
C ASP A 8 6.99 -3.78 5.56
N VAL A 9 5.93 -3.34 4.87
CA VAL A 9 5.22 -4.17 3.89
C VAL A 9 6.12 -4.41 2.66
N PRO A 10 6.30 -5.65 2.18
CA PRO A 10 7.07 -5.87 0.96
C PRO A 10 6.30 -5.42 -0.30
N VAL A 11 7.02 -4.99 -1.34
CA VAL A 11 6.40 -4.71 -2.65
C VAL A 11 5.79 -5.99 -3.21
N GLY A 12 4.58 -5.90 -3.74
CA GLY A 12 3.79 -7.02 -4.23
C GLY A 12 2.85 -7.62 -3.18
N ALA A 13 3.02 -7.32 -1.90
CA ALA A 13 2.12 -7.80 -0.85
C ALA A 13 0.79 -7.05 -0.82
N SER A 14 -0.26 -7.77 -0.47
CA SER A 14 -1.61 -7.22 -0.25
C SER A 14 -1.77 -6.76 1.20
N PHE A 15 -2.39 -5.60 1.38
CA PHE A 15 -2.68 -5.02 2.69
C PHE A 15 -4.03 -4.31 2.67
N THR A 16 -4.68 -4.23 3.82
CA THR A 16 -5.91 -3.47 4.03
C THR A 16 -5.58 -2.12 4.66
N TYR A 17 -6.14 -1.07 4.09
CA TYR A 17 -6.04 0.31 4.57
C TYR A 17 -7.38 1.00 4.38
N ASN A 18 -7.93 1.63 5.43
CA ASN A 18 -9.26 2.26 5.39
C ASN A 18 -10.37 1.32 4.85
N ASN A 19 -10.41 0.07 5.32
CA ASN A 19 -11.37 -0.97 4.87
C ASN A 19 -11.31 -1.32 3.38
N LYS A 20 -10.26 -0.91 2.66
CA LYS A 20 -10.02 -1.26 1.26
C LYS A 20 -8.73 -2.07 1.15
N THR A 21 -8.74 -3.06 0.25
CA THR A 21 -7.56 -3.89 -0.02
C THR A 21 -6.75 -3.28 -1.15
N TYR A 22 -5.46 -3.11 -0.89
CA TYR A 22 -4.48 -2.60 -1.85
C TYR A 22 -3.32 -3.59 -1.98
N GLN A 23 -2.60 -3.48 -3.08
CA GLN A 23 -1.30 -4.11 -3.26
C GLN A 23 -0.22 -3.04 -3.19
N LYS A 24 0.86 -3.31 -2.45
CA LYS A 24 2.01 -2.40 -2.42
C LYS A 24 2.75 -2.50 -3.75
N ILE A 25 3.05 -1.36 -4.37
CA ILE A 25 3.81 -1.29 -5.62
C ILE A 25 5.11 -0.53 -5.42
N SER A 26 6.03 -0.69 -6.37
CA SER A 26 7.22 0.15 -6.42
C SER A 26 6.81 1.63 -6.47
N PRO A 27 7.45 2.50 -5.68
CA PRO A 27 7.08 3.90 -5.59
C PRO A 27 7.27 4.61 -6.94
N VAL A 28 6.21 5.25 -7.42
CA VAL A 28 6.20 6.08 -8.63
C VAL A 28 6.10 7.53 -8.20
N LYS A 29 7.19 8.28 -8.38
CA LYS A 29 7.20 9.72 -8.09
C LYS A 29 6.39 10.45 -9.17
N VAL A 30 5.32 11.12 -8.75
CA VAL A 30 4.46 11.93 -9.64
C VAL A 30 4.81 13.41 -9.51
N SER A 31 5.18 13.87 -8.32
CA SER A 31 5.55 15.27 -8.06
C SER A 31 6.61 15.37 -6.95
N CYS A 32 6.93 16.60 -6.53
CA CYS A 32 7.84 16.84 -5.41
C CYS A 32 7.32 16.26 -4.07
N CYS A 33 6.00 16.17 -3.90
CA CYS A 33 5.36 15.76 -2.65
C CYS A 33 4.50 14.49 -2.79
N THR A 34 4.28 14.00 -4.01
CA THR A 34 3.38 12.88 -4.29
C THR A 34 4.15 11.70 -4.86
N THR A 35 4.10 10.57 -4.16
CA THR A 35 4.66 9.30 -4.60
C THR A 35 3.59 8.22 -4.46
N LEU A 36 3.17 7.65 -5.58
CA LEU A 36 2.18 6.57 -5.60
C LEU A 36 2.89 5.25 -5.30
N ASN A 37 2.42 4.54 -4.28
CA ASN A 37 3.09 3.34 -3.75
C ASN A 37 2.12 2.21 -3.40
N ALA A 38 0.84 2.38 -3.70
CA ALA A 38 -0.16 1.33 -3.59
C ALA A 38 -1.19 1.43 -4.72
N ILE A 39 -1.77 0.30 -5.09
CA ILE A 39 -2.81 0.17 -6.12
C ILE A 39 -3.99 -0.59 -5.54
N ALA A 40 -5.22 -0.15 -5.80
CA ALA A 40 -6.41 -0.83 -5.32
C ALA A 40 -6.59 -2.16 -6.07
N ASN A 41 -6.94 -3.24 -5.36
CA ASN A 41 -7.09 -4.56 -6.00
C ASN A 41 -8.33 -4.65 -6.90
N ASP A 42 -9.35 -3.84 -6.62
CA ASP A 42 -10.59 -3.71 -7.39
C ASP A 42 -10.44 -2.76 -8.59
N GLU A 43 -9.55 -1.79 -8.53
CA GLU A 43 -9.36 -0.76 -9.57
C GLU A 43 -7.87 -0.50 -9.84
N ILE A 44 -7.31 -1.12 -10.88
CA ILE A 44 -5.90 -0.97 -11.29
C ILE A 44 -5.52 0.50 -11.60
N GLN A 45 -6.49 1.35 -11.95
CA GLN A 45 -6.23 2.77 -12.19
C GLN A 45 -6.15 3.60 -10.90
N ASN A 46 -6.60 3.06 -9.78
CA ASN A 46 -6.69 3.77 -8.50
C ASN A 46 -5.41 3.54 -7.69
N LYS A 47 -4.39 4.35 -8.00
CA LYS A 47 -3.13 4.37 -7.27
C LYS A 47 -3.17 5.45 -6.19
N ILE A 48 -2.71 5.11 -5.00
CA ILE A 48 -2.66 6.03 -3.86
C ILE A 48 -1.25 6.17 -3.31
N MET A 49 -1.07 7.20 -2.49
CA MET A 49 0.11 7.41 -1.67
C MET A 49 -0.23 7.05 -0.21
N VAL A 50 0.44 6.03 0.32
CA VAL A 50 0.42 5.67 1.74
C VAL A 50 1.73 6.14 2.37
N ARG A 51 1.68 6.84 3.50
CA ARG A 51 2.93 7.34 4.13
C ARG A 51 3.69 6.18 4.79
N PRO A 52 5.02 6.24 4.90
CA PRO A 52 5.84 5.15 5.44
C PRO A 52 5.44 4.68 6.85
N LEU A 53 4.99 5.61 7.70
CA LEU A 53 4.64 5.35 9.10
C LEU A 53 3.14 5.12 9.33
N GLU A 54 2.34 5.03 8.25
CA GLU A 54 0.92 4.65 8.38
C GLU A 54 0.81 3.19 8.80
N LYS A 55 -0.17 2.91 9.66
CA LYS A 55 -0.51 1.54 10.06
C LYS A 55 -1.41 0.89 9.02
N VAL A 56 -1.05 -0.32 8.59
CA VAL A 56 -1.80 -1.12 7.62
C VAL A 56 -1.93 -2.55 8.10
N GLU A 57 -3.00 -3.22 7.69
CA GLU A 57 -3.25 -4.62 8.01
C GLU A 57 -2.74 -5.51 6.89
N VAL A 58 -1.75 -6.36 7.15
CA VAL A 58 -1.24 -7.31 6.14
C VAL A 58 -1.94 -8.65 6.29
N ASN A 59 -2.47 -9.15 5.19
CA ASN A 59 -2.95 -10.52 5.08
C ASN A 59 -1.74 -11.41 4.78
N GLU A 60 -1.13 -11.93 5.85
CA GLU A 60 -0.09 -12.97 5.76
C GLU A 60 -0.70 -14.23 5.14
N GLN A 61 -0.68 -14.32 3.81
CA GLN A 61 -0.66 -15.63 3.15
C GLN A 61 0.80 -15.99 2.99
N GLN A 62 1.31 -16.71 4.00
CA GLN A 62 2.60 -17.41 3.94
C GLN A 62 2.62 -18.43 2.81
#